data_AF-A0A943HPK7-F1
#
_entry.id   AF-A0A943HPK7-F1
#
_cell.length_a   1.000
_cell.length_b   1.000
_cell.length_c   1.000
_cell.angle_alpha   90.00
_cell.angle_beta   90.00
_cell.angle_gamma   90.00
#
_symmetry.space_group_name_H-M   'P 1'
#
loop_
_entity.id
_entity.type
_entity.pdbx_description
1 polymer ?
#
loop_
_entity_poly.entity_id
_entity_poly.type
_entity_poly.pdbx_seq_one_letter_code
_entity_poly.pdbx_strand_id
1 'polypeptide(L)'
;MKKTRRKFLTVVLILTMALTMSQAAFADSTGLADGDYKIEVSTGENMFKVVDCSLKVKDGKMTAEILLSGTGYYALYKGTADEALASYQAKDESQWIKYEGEKEYTSDSGQTKTGRLYTVPVDSIDEVLKIVSISQKYYDAGNTEKMFYERTLTFDKATLVPADGEYEISVDTGEKMFKVVDAVLKVKDGKMTAVVTLSGTGYTYLYAGQVNDSNTDVLDTVAEEDRIPVKAIVTNDEGKEQAQYEIPVASLDTPLAFGSFSANKQVWYARTMTFQADTLAPVAQDPAPVDPAEPEDPKNDPEQTPQDNAATPDTKDDTDVPKTGDDMGLGLMTLLAIGGAGSAAVFYKKRKIA
;
A
#
# COMPACT_ATOMS: atom_id res chain seq x y z
N MET A 1 54.07 36.28 -43.95
CA MET A 1 54.04 34.80 -43.92
C MET A 1 53.64 34.32 -42.53
N LYS A 2 52.79 33.29 -42.49
CA LYS A 2 52.39 32.43 -41.36
C LYS A 2 51.59 33.10 -40.21
N LYS A 3 50.26 32.98 -40.18
CA LYS A 3 49.39 31.83 -39.83
C LYS A 3 49.23 31.60 -38.32
N THR A 4 47.95 31.72 -37.91
CA THR A 4 47.28 30.92 -36.87
C THR A 4 47.46 31.33 -35.40
N ARG A 5 46.74 32.36 -34.97
CA ARG A 5 46.32 32.53 -33.57
C ARG A 5 44.86 32.99 -33.52
N ARG A 6 43.91 32.08 -33.74
CA ARG A 6 42.47 32.37 -33.55
C ARG A 6 41.58 31.12 -33.38
N LYS A 7 42.13 30.01 -32.86
CA LYS A 7 41.38 28.76 -32.65
C LYS A 7 41.74 28.01 -31.36
N PHE A 8 42.05 28.71 -30.27
CA PHE A 8 42.38 28.05 -28.99
C PHE A 8 41.69 28.65 -27.76
N LEU A 9 40.69 29.51 -27.97
CA LEU A 9 39.95 30.14 -26.89
C LEU A 9 38.43 30.03 -27.11
N THR A 10 37.97 28.83 -27.47
CA THR A 10 36.53 28.49 -27.54
C THR A 10 36.30 26.99 -27.29
N VAL A 11 37.26 26.28 -26.68
CA VAL A 11 37.19 24.82 -26.45
C VAL A 11 37.32 24.45 -24.97
N VAL A 12 37.35 25.43 -24.05
CA VAL A 12 37.49 25.18 -22.59
C VAL A 12 36.27 25.70 -21.79
N LEU A 13 35.15 25.99 -22.47
CA LEU A 13 33.89 26.37 -21.80
C LEU A 13 32.69 25.55 -22.27
N ILE A 14 32.93 24.28 -22.64
CA ILE A 14 31.91 23.25 -22.89
C ILE A 14 32.42 21.93 -22.28
N LEU A 15 32.76 21.96 -20.99
CA LEU A 15 33.14 20.75 -20.22
C LEU A 15 32.56 20.77 -18.79
N THR A 16 31.41 21.43 -18.59
CA THR A 16 30.69 21.39 -17.29
C THR A 16 29.16 21.39 -17.46
N MET A 17 28.65 20.97 -18.62
CA MET A 17 27.19 20.89 -18.83
C MET A 17 26.84 19.75 -19.80
N ALA A 18 26.96 18.51 -19.32
CA ALA A 18 26.26 17.32 -19.79
C ALA A 18 26.68 16.12 -18.91
N LEU A 19 26.40 16.22 -17.62
CA LEU A 19 26.17 15.02 -16.81
C LEU A 19 24.73 15.09 -16.29
N THR A 20 23.78 15.42 -17.16
CA THR A 20 22.50 14.73 -17.09
C THR A 20 22.83 13.30 -17.46
N MET A 21 23.06 12.47 -16.45
CA MET A 21 22.89 11.04 -16.61
C MET A 21 21.52 10.90 -17.25
N SER A 22 21.51 10.59 -18.55
CA SER A 22 20.46 9.76 -19.08
C SER A 22 20.60 8.50 -18.25
N GLN A 23 19.82 8.38 -17.17
CA GLN A 23 19.35 7.06 -16.78
C GLN A 23 18.69 6.58 -18.06
N ALA A 24 19.43 5.79 -18.83
CA ALA A 24 18.79 4.83 -19.70
C ALA A 24 17.83 4.11 -18.77
N ALA A 25 16.54 4.36 -18.94
CA ALA A 25 15.51 3.47 -18.46
C ALA A 25 15.96 2.09 -18.94
N PHE A 26 16.58 1.32 -18.06
CA PHE A 26 16.46 -0.11 -18.17
C PHE A 26 14.95 -0.30 -18.26
N ALA A 27 14.49 -0.85 -19.38
CA ALA A 27 13.12 -1.28 -19.48
C ALA A 27 12.88 -2.13 -18.23
N ASP A 28 12.14 -1.59 -17.28
CA ASP A 28 12.00 -2.18 -15.96
C ASP A 28 11.21 -3.47 -16.19
N SER A 29 11.90 -4.60 -16.15
CA SER A 29 11.36 -5.89 -16.59
C SER A 29 10.28 -6.41 -15.64
N THR A 30 10.01 -5.69 -14.56
CA THR A 30 9.02 -6.03 -13.54
C THR A 30 7.60 -5.61 -13.93
N GLY A 31 7.45 -4.63 -14.83
CA GLY A 31 6.15 -4.01 -15.13
C GLY A 31 5.59 -3.18 -13.98
N LEU A 32 6.41 -2.81 -13.00
CA LEU A 32 6.08 -1.96 -11.86
C LEU A 32 7.12 -0.85 -11.70
N ALA A 33 6.71 0.30 -11.19
CA ALA A 33 7.64 1.34 -10.78
C ALA A 33 8.36 0.97 -9.47
N ASP A 34 9.44 1.68 -9.15
CA ASP A 34 10.08 1.57 -7.85
C ASP A 34 9.12 2.02 -6.73
N GLY A 35 9.01 1.21 -5.68
CA GLY A 35 8.07 1.49 -4.60
C GLY A 35 7.83 0.31 -3.68
N ASP A 36 6.97 0.56 -2.68
CA ASP A 36 6.43 -0.42 -1.77
C ASP A 36 4.96 -0.67 -2.12
N TYR A 37 4.57 -1.95 -2.14
CA TYR A 37 3.24 -2.39 -2.55
C TYR A 37 2.71 -3.42 -1.57
N LYS A 38 1.40 -3.39 -1.35
CA LYS A 38 0.63 -4.52 -0.81
C LYS A 38 0.12 -5.37 -1.96
N ILE A 39 0.16 -6.69 -1.78
CA ILE A 39 -0.33 -7.66 -2.76
C ILE A 39 -0.74 -8.95 -2.03
N GLU A 40 -1.83 -9.57 -2.44
CA GLU A 40 -2.24 -10.87 -1.94
C GLU A 40 -1.46 -11.99 -2.62
N VAL A 41 -1.16 -13.05 -1.86
CA VAL A 41 -0.42 -14.22 -2.36
C VAL A 41 -1.17 -15.48 -1.97
N SER A 42 -1.52 -16.29 -2.97
CA SER A 42 -2.12 -17.61 -2.77
C SER A 42 -1.06 -18.70 -2.90
N THR A 43 -1.20 -19.74 -2.11
CA THR A 43 -0.27 -20.89 -2.10
C THR A 43 -0.89 -22.18 -2.62
N GLY A 44 -2.23 -22.21 -2.78
CA GLY A 44 -2.99 -23.42 -3.08
C GLY A 44 -3.03 -24.45 -1.94
N GLU A 45 -2.49 -24.14 -0.75
CA GLU A 45 -2.27 -25.10 0.33
C GLU A 45 -2.93 -24.66 1.64
N ASN A 46 -3.58 -25.61 2.33
CA ASN A 46 -4.29 -25.29 3.58
C ASN A 46 -3.37 -25.03 4.77
N MET A 47 -2.21 -25.71 4.81
CA MET A 47 -1.28 -25.62 5.93
C MET A 47 -0.20 -24.55 5.71
N PHE A 48 0.18 -24.29 4.46
CA PHE A 48 1.17 -23.31 4.09
C PHE A 48 0.45 -22.09 3.52
N LYS A 49 0.10 -21.10 4.35
CA LYS A 49 -0.62 -19.90 3.92
C LYS A 49 0.23 -18.64 4.09
N VAL A 50 0.17 -17.74 3.11
CA VAL A 50 0.63 -16.36 3.27
C VAL A 50 -0.53 -15.56 3.86
N VAL A 51 -0.27 -14.86 4.95
CA VAL A 51 -1.27 -14.06 5.70
C VAL A 51 -1.22 -12.60 5.30
N ASP A 52 -0.02 -12.09 5.07
CA ASP A 52 0.25 -10.71 4.65
C ASP A 52 1.48 -10.75 3.75
N CYS A 53 1.52 -9.89 2.75
CA CYS A 53 2.65 -9.75 1.85
C CYS A 53 2.86 -8.29 1.47
N SER A 54 4.09 -7.84 1.59
CA SER A 54 4.55 -6.54 1.11
C SER A 54 5.61 -6.77 0.03
N LEU A 55 5.39 -6.23 -1.17
CA LEU A 55 6.32 -6.32 -2.28
C LEU A 55 7.10 -5.00 -2.38
N LYS A 56 8.42 -5.08 -2.37
CA LYS A 56 9.31 -3.94 -2.62
C LYS A 56 9.93 -4.09 -4.01
N VAL A 57 9.78 -3.05 -4.82
CA VAL A 57 10.41 -2.90 -6.14
C VAL A 57 11.49 -1.83 -6.02
N LYS A 58 12.71 -2.15 -6.39
CA LYS A 58 13.82 -1.20 -6.40
C LYS A 58 14.83 -1.55 -7.47
N ASP A 59 15.16 -0.59 -8.32
CA ASP A 59 16.14 -0.74 -9.40
C ASP A 59 15.86 -1.99 -10.26
N GLY A 60 14.57 -2.23 -10.57
CA GLY A 60 14.08 -3.38 -11.33
C GLY A 60 14.24 -4.75 -10.64
N LYS A 61 14.43 -4.78 -9.32
CA LYS A 61 14.43 -6.00 -8.51
C LYS A 61 13.25 -6.02 -7.57
N MET A 62 12.64 -7.19 -7.42
CA MET A 62 11.51 -7.38 -6.51
C MET A 62 11.87 -8.29 -5.33
N THR A 63 11.43 -7.90 -4.15
CA THR A 63 11.49 -8.72 -2.93
C THR A 63 10.15 -8.68 -2.23
N ALA A 64 9.60 -9.84 -1.91
CA ALA A 64 8.36 -9.99 -1.14
C ALA A 64 8.68 -10.34 0.31
N GLU A 65 8.33 -9.45 1.23
CA GLU A 65 8.23 -9.78 2.65
C GLU A 65 6.91 -10.52 2.88
N ILE A 66 6.97 -11.82 3.15
CA ILE A 66 5.80 -12.67 3.36
C ILE A 66 5.68 -13.05 4.84
N LEU A 67 4.48 -12.87 5.40
CA LEU A 67 4.10 -13.42 6.69
C LEU A 67 3.46 -14.79 6.48
N LEU A 68 4.18 -15.87 6.80
CA LEU A 68 3.64 -17.22 6.73
C LEU A 68 2.88 -17.60 8.00
N SER A 69 1.79 -18.33 7.83
CA SER A 69 0.93 -18.81 8.92
C SER A 69 1.66 -19.86 9.77
N GLY A 70 1.94 -19.53 11.04
CA GLY A 70 2.58 -20.43 11.99
C GLY A 70 4.11 -20.35 12.01
N THR A 71 4.70 -21.03 12.99
CA THR A 71 6.13 -20.97 13.31
C THR A 71 6.88 -22.27 12.96
N GLY A 72 6.23 -23.18 12.23
CA GLY A 72 6.77 -24.51 11.91
C GLY A 72 7.78 -24.55 10.76
N TYR A 73 8.02 -23.43 10.08
CA TYR A 73 8.94 -23.32 8.95
C TYR A 73 10.27 -22.78 9.45
N TYR A 74 11.34 -23.54 9.21
CA TYR A 74 12.71 -23.14 9.54
C TYR A 74 13.27 -22.15 8.54
N ALA A 75 13.05 -22.44 7.26
CA ALA A 75 13.56 -21.66 6.14
C ALA A 75 12.69 -21.90 4.90
N LEU A 76 12.89 -21.05 3.89
CA LEU A 76 12.43 -21.27 2.53
C LEU A 76 13.62 -21.42 1.60
N TYR A 77 13.43 -22.09 0.47
CA TYR A 77 14.44 -22.21 -0.57
C TYR A 77 13.79 -21.95 -1.93
N LYS A 78 14.31 -21.00 -2.70
CA LYS A 78 13.81 -20.71 -4.04
C LYS A 78 14.43 -21.70 -5.03
N GLY A 79 13.66 -22.72 -5.39
CA GLY A 79 14.11 -23.81 -6.25
C GLY A 79 13.37 -25.11 -5.95
N THR A 80 14.06 -26.23 -6.13
CA THR A 80 13.53 -27.59 -5.98
C THR A 80 13.95 -28.25 -4.67
N ALA A 81 13.23 -29.30 -4.27
CA ALA A 81 13.57 -30.06 -3.07
C ALA A 81 14.96 -30.73 -3.16
N ASP A 82 15.36 -31.18 -4.36
CA ASP A 82 16.66 -31.82 -4.59
C ASP A 82 17.82 -30.84 -4.41
N GLU A 83 17.68 -29.59 -4.87
CA GLU A 83 18.67 -28.53 -4.67
C GLU A 83 18.78 -28.13 -3.18
N ALA A 84 17.63 -28.02 -2.51
CA ALA A 84 17.59 -27.78 -1.06
C ALA A 84 18.26 -28.92 -0.27
N LEU A 85 18.04 -30.17 -0.68
CA LEU A 85 18.70 -31.33 -0.08
C LEU A 85 20.22 -31.33 -0.33
N ALA A 86 20.66 -31.03 -1.56
CA ALA A 86 22.07 -30.96 -1.90
C ALA A 86 22.80 -29.89 -1.06
N SER A 87 22.19 -28.72 -0.90
CA SER A 87 22.73 -27.63 -0.05
C SER A 87 22.80 -28.01 1.43
N TYR A 88 21.78 -28.71 1.97
CA TYR A 88 21.81 -29.29 3.32
C TYR A 88 22.98 -30.29 3.49
N GLN A 89 23.15 -31.21 2.56
CA GLN A 89 24.22 -32.22 2.60
C GLN A 89 25.61 -31.59 2.51
N ALA A 90 25.75 -30.52 1.72
CA ALA A 90 26.96 -29.73 1.62
C ALA A 90 27.23 -28.85 2.86
N LYS A 91 26.27 -28.75 3.79
CA LYS A 91 26.29 -27.82 4.94
C LYS A 91 26.42 -26.36 4.50
N ASP A 92 25.83 -26.03 3.35
CA ASP A 92 25.78 -24.69 2.80
C ASP A 92 24.33 -24.22 2.78
N GLU A 93 23.96 -23.38 3.75
CA GLU A 93 22.62 -22.82 3.85
C GLU A 93 22.56 -21.37 3.37
N SER A 94 23.56 -20.91 2.60
CA SER A 94 23.66 -19.51 2.16
C SER A 94 22.49 -19.05 1.29
N GLN A 95 21.84 -19.98 0.58
CA GLN A 95 20.66 -19.74 -0.24
C GLN A 95 19.34 -19.96 0.51
N TRP A 96 19.40 -20.37 1.78
CA TRP A 96 18.20 -20.63 2.59
C TRP A 96 17.69 -19.32 3.16
N ILE A 97 16.47 -18.97 2.79
CA ILE A 97 15.78 -17.77 3.27
C ILE A 97 15.26 -18.07 4.68
N LYS A 98 15.99 -17.61 5.69
CA LYS A 98 15.60 -17.74 7.10
C LYS A 98 14.53 -16.72 7.44
N TYR A 99 13.75 -16.99 8.48
CA TYR A 99 12.83 -16.00 9.00
C TYR A 99 13.60 -14.86 9.67
N GLU A 100 13.10 -13.64 9.53
CA GLU A 100 13.71 -12.41 10.07
C GLU A 100 13.01 -11.96 11.36
N GLY A 101 11.80 -12.46 11.61
CA GLY A 101 11.03 -12.17 12.80
C GLY A 101 9.73 -12.96 12.88
N GLU A 102 9.03 -12.78 14.00
CA GLU A 102 7.70 -13.31 14.23
C GLU A 102 6.71 -12.15 14.41
N LYS A 103 5.49 -12.32 13.89
CA LYS A 103 4.43 -11.29 13.95
C LYS A 103 3.10 -11.94 14.28
N GLU A 104 2.33 -11.32 15.16
CA GLU A 104 0.97 -11.75 15.46
C GLU A 104 0.00 -11.36 14.35
N TYR A 105 -0.98 -12.21 14.10
CA TYR A 105 -2.06 -11.96 13.15
C TYR A 105 -3.36 -12.58 13.64
N THR A 106 -4.48 -12.01 13.21
CA THR A 106 -5.81 -12.57 13.45
C THR A 106 -6.15 -13.54 12.33
N SER A 107 -6.38 -14.80 12.68
CA SER A 107 -6.82 -15.81 11.71
C SER A 107 -8.31 -15.69 11.35
N ASP A 108 -8.74 -16.39 10.29
CA ASP A 108 -10.13 -16.39 9.80
C ASP A 108 -11.17 -16.77 10.87
N SER A 109 -10.76 -17.52 11.90
CA SER A 109 -11.61 -17.88 13.04
C SER A 109 -11.63 -16.84 14.17
N GLY A 110 -11.00 -15.67 13.96
CA GLY A 110 -10.86 -14.61 14.96
C GLY A 110 -9.80 -14.89 16.04
N GLN A 111 -8.99 -15.94 15.90
CA GLN A 111 -7.96 -16.28 16.87
C GLN A 111 -6.65 -15.56 16.54
N THR A 112 -6.03 -14.94 17.55
CA THR A 112 -4.64 -14.48 17.48
C THR A 112 -3.70 -15.67 17.32
N LYS A 113 -2.83 -15.62 16.30
CA LYS A 113 -1.79 -16.59 16.01
C LYS A 113 -0.48 -15.88 15.73
N THR A 114 0.62 -16.59 15.83
CA THR A 114 1.96 -16.08 15.49
C THR A 114 2.41 -16.68 14.17
N GLY A 115 2.88 -15.82 13.26
CA GLY A 115 3.50 -16.20 11.99
C GLY A 115 4.97 -15.80 11.93
N ARG A 116 5.67 -16.23 10.88
CA ARG A 116 7.07 -15.89 10.61
C ARG A 116 7.19 -15.05 9.34
N LEU A 117 8.04 -14.02 9.39
CA LEU A 117 8.36 -13.12 8.28
C LEU A 117 9.57 -13.62 7.50
N TYR A 118 9.46 -13.64 6.18
CA TYR A 118 10.53 -14.02 5.26
C TYR A 118 10.65 -13.01 4.14
N THR A 119 11.87 -12.63 3.78
CA THR A 119 12.13 -11.79 2.60
C THR A 119 12.53 -12.67 1.42
N VAL A 120 11.62 -12.85 0.46
CA VAL A 120 11.75 -13.75 -0.69
C VAL A 120 12.05 -12.94 -1.96
N PRO A 121 13.13 -13.24 -2.71
CA PRO A 121 13.35 -12.62 -4.01
C PRO A 121 12.32 -13.11 -5.03
N VAL A 122 11.77 -12.19 -5.80
CA VAL A 122 10.72 -12.44 -6.81
C VAL A 122 11.24 -12.04 -8.18
N ASP A 123 11.10 -12.93 -9.16
CA ASP A 123 11.54 -12.65 -10.53
C ASP A 123 10.43 -11.97 -11.35
N SER A 124 9.18 -12.41 -11.15
CA SER A 124 7.98 -11.90 -11.79
C SER A 124 6.78 -12.16 -10.87
N ILE A 125 5.82 -11.23 -10.85
CA ILE A 125 4.52 -11.42 -10.18
C ILE A 125 3.46 -12.02 -11.12
N ASP A 126 3.73 -12.10 -12.42
CA ASP A 126 2.83 -12.71 -13.40
C ASP A 126 3.01 -14.24 -13.52
N GLU A 127 4.09 -14.77 -12.94
CA GLU A 127 4.42 -16.19 -12.96
C GLU A 127 4.32 -16.84 -11.57
N VAL A 128 4.02 -18.15 -11.55
CA VAL A 128 4.01 -18.93 -10.32
C VAL A 128 5.44 -19.12 -9.81
N LEU A 129 5.74 -18.61 -8.62
CA LEU A 129 7.03 -18.77 -7.98
C LEU A 129 7.12 -20.11 -7.24
N LYS A 130 8.03 -20.97 -7.65
CA LYS A 130 8.31 -22.25 -6.98
C LYS A 130 9.28 -22.05 -5.83
N ILE A 131 8.92 -22.61 -4.68
CA ILE A 131 9.74 -22.59 -3.47
C ILE A 131 9.66 -23.92 -2.75
N VAL A 132 10.57 -24.17 -1.83
CA VAL A 132 10.53 -25.28 -0.89
C VAL A 132 10.41 -24.71 0.51
N SER A 133 9.39 -25.13 1.25
CA SER A 133 9.32 -24.88 2.68
C SER A 133 10.08 -25.96 3.44
N ILE A 134 10.96 -25.54 4.36
CA ILE A 134 11.80 -26.43 5.15
C ILE A 134 11.22 -26.50 6.56
N SER A 135 10.86 -27.71 7.02
CA SER A 135 10.22 -27.89 8.33
C SER A 135 11.22 -27.82 9.47
N GLN A 136 10.93 -26.98 10.48
CA GLN A 136 11.71 -26.89 11.71
C GLN A 136 11.83 -28.23 12.42
N LYS A 137 10.70 -28.90 12.67
CA LYS A 137 10.67 -30.18 13.38
C LYS A 137 11.57 -31.23 12.73
N TYR A 138 11.52 -31.34 11.40
CA TYR A 138 12.29 -32.35 10.68
C TYR A 138 13.74 -31.94 10.44
N TYR A 139 14.01 -30.63 10.34
CA TYR A 139 15.37 -30.08 10.38
C TYR A 139 16.08 -30.44 11.68
N ASP A 140 15.45 -30.16 12.83
CA ASP A 140 16.00 -30.46 14.15
C ASP A 140 16.24 -31.97 14.37
N ALA A 141 15.39 -32.80 13.76
CA ALA A 141 15.51 -34.26 13.81
C ALA A 141 16.50 -34.83 12.77
N GLY A 142 17.06 -34.01 11.87
CA GLY A 142 17.90 -34.46 10.76
C GLY A 142 17.19 -35.38 9.76
N ASN A 143 15.86 -35.32 9.66
CA ASN A 143 15.06 -36.19 8.80
C ASN A 143 14.91 -35.59 7.40
N THR A 144 15.85 -35.89 6.51
CA THR A 144 15.88 -35.35 5.13
C THR A 144 14.71 -35.80 4.26
N GLU A 145 14.06 -36.93 4.56
CA GLU A 145 12.91 -37.43 3.78
C GLU A 145 11.62 -36.63 4.01
N LYS A 146 11.51 -35.95 5.16
CA LYS A 146 10.31 -35.19 5.56
C LYS A 146 10.59 -33.70 5.76
N MET A 147 11.82 -33.26 5.51
CA MET A 147 12.25 -31.89 5.77
C MET A 147 11.77 -30.91 4.69
N PHE A 148 11.75 -31.34 3.43
CA PHE A 148 11.54 -30.50 2.26
C PHE A 148 10.13 -30.69 1.70
N TYR A 149 9.38 -29.60 1.57
CA TYR A 149 8.06 -29.61 0.95
C TYR A 149 8.02 -28.57 -0.17
N GLU A 150 7.80 -29.02 -1.40
CA GLU A 150 7.60 -28.13 -2.54
C GLU A 150 6.29 -27.36 -2.38
N ARG A 151 6.34 -26.07 -2.67
CA ARG A 151 5.24 -25.11 -2.59
C ARG A 151 5.32 -24.15 -3.76
N THR A 152 4.23 -23.41 -3.93
CA THR A 152 4.09 -22.37 -4.94
C THR A 152 3.57 -21.11 -4.29
N LEU A 153 4.00 -19.96 -4.79
CA LEU A 153 3.42 -18.65 -4.50
C LEU A 153 2.85 -18.08 -5.81
N THR A 154 1.58 -17.71 -5.79
CA THR A 154 0.91 -17.02 -6.89
C THR A 154 0.47 -15.65 -6.39
N PHE A 155 1.02 -14.61 -6.99
CA PHE A 155 0.70 -13.22 -6.66
C PHE A 155 -0.58 -12.80 -7.38
N ASP A 156 -1.52 -12.18 -6.67
CA ASP A 156 -2.74 -11.66 -7.28
C ASP A 156 -2.56 -10.18 -7.64
N LYS A 157 -2.19 -9.93 -8.90
CA LYS A 157 -1.96 -8.58 -9.42
C LYS A 157 -3.18 -7.66 -9.29
N ALA A 158 -4.40 -8.19 -9.28
CA ALA A 158 -5.61 -7.38 -9.10
C ALA A 158 -5.71 -6.75 -7.70
N THR A 159 -4.98 -7.29 -6.73
CA THR A 159 -4.91 -6.79 -5.34
C THR A 159 -3.71 -5.89 -5.09
N LEU A 160 -2.93 -5.57 -6.13
CA LEU A 160 -1.77 -4.70 -6.02
C LEU A 160 -2.19 -3.28 -5.63
N VAL A 161 -1.65 -2.79 -4.51
CA VAL A 161 -1.91 -1.44 -4.00
C VAL A 161 -0.58 -0.81 -3.59
N PRO A 162 -0.18 0.35 -4.14
CA PRO A 162 1.01 1.07 -3.69
C PRO A 162 0.90 1.49 -2.22
N ALA A 163 2.02 1.84 -1.58
CA ALA A 163 1.99 2.42 -0.25
C ALA A 163 1.19 3.73 -0.21
N ASP A 164 0.71 4.11 0.97
CA ASP A 164 -0.02 5.37 1.16
C ASP A 164 0.80 6.57 0.65
N GLY A 165 0.15 7.43 -0.14
CA GLY A 165 0.83 8.53 -0.83
C GLY A 165 0.02 9.11 -1.99
N GLU A 166 0.62 10.09 -2.67
CA GLU A 166 0.11 10.63 -3.93
C GLU A 166 1.15 10.38 -5.03
N TYR A 167 0.68 9.94 -6.19
CA TYR A 167 1.51 9.49 -7.29
C TYR A 167 0.99 10.06 -8.60
N GLU A 168 1.86 10.60 -9.44
CA GLU A 168 1.56 10.77 -10.86
C GLU A 168 1.39 9.37 -11.48
N ILE A 169 0.41 9.23 -12.37
CA ILE A 169 0.13 7.96 -13.04
C ILE A 169 -0.36 8.19 -14.47
N SER A 170 0.04 7.34 -15.40
CA SER A 170 -0.50 7.31 -16.75
C SER A 170 -1.80 6.51 -16.80
N VAL A 171 -2.77 7.04 -17.55
CA VAL A 171 -4.08 6.38 -17.76
C VAL A 171 -4.29 6.18 -19.25
N ASP A 172 -4.38 4.92 -19.68
CA ASP A 172 -4.79 4.58 -21.04
C ASP A 172 -6.31 4.45 -21.11
N THR A 173 -6.91 5.05 -22.12
CA THR A 173 -8.35 4.98 -22.37
C THR A 173 -8.72 4.22 -23.64
N GLY A 174 -7.73 3.87 -24.47
CA GLY A 174 -7.95 3.28 -25.79
C GLY A 174 -8.66 4.20 -26.79
N GLU A 175 -8.97 5.45 -26.43
CA GLU A 175 -9.87 6.32 -27.19
C GLU A 175 -9.34 7.74 -27.41
N LYS A 176 -9.27 8.16 -28.67
CA LYS A 176 -8.76 9.51 -29.04
C LYS A 176 -9.64 10.67 -28.53
N MET A 177 -10.95 10.47 -28.43
CA MET A 177 -11.90 11.52 -28.02
C MET A 177 -12.11 11.59 -26.50
N PHE A 178 -11.72 10.54 -25.78
CA PHE A 178 -11.79 10.47 -24.33
C PHE A 178 -10.37 10.35 -23.80
N LYS A 179 -9.65 11.47 -23.82
CA LYS A 179 -8.22 11.51 -23.49
C LYS A 179 -8.01 12.04 -22.08
N VAL A 180 -7.38 11.25 -21.24
CA VAL A 180 -6.76 11.71 -19.99
C VAL A 180 -5.43 12.37 -20.35
N VAL A 181 -5.20 13.58 -19.85
CA VAL A 181 -3.96 14.36 -20.09
C VAL A 181 -3.07 14.44 -18.87
N ASP A 182 -3.63 14.20 -17.70
CA ASP A 182 -2.95 14.21 -16.41
C ASP A 182 -3.77 13.39 -15.41
N ALA A 183 -3.11 12.70 -14.49
CA ALA A 183 -3.77 11.97 -13.43
C ALA A 183 -2.87 11.82 -12.20
N VAL A 184 -3.45 12.06 -11.04
CA VAL A 184 -2.81 11.83 -9.73
C VAL A 184 -3.59 10.76 -8.97
N LEU A 185 -2.95 9.63 -8.71
CA LEU A 185 -3.43 8.57 -7.84
C LEU A 185 -3.16 8.92 -6.38
N LYS A 186 -4.17 8.82 -5.54
CA LYS A 186 -4.10 8.96 -4.10
C LYS A 186 -4.39 7.61 -3.45
N VAL A 187 -3.47 7.16 -2.62
CA VAL A 187 -3.61 5.93 -1.83
C VAL A 187 -3.64 6.29 -0.37
N LYS A 188 -4.67 5.82 0.34
CA LYS A 188 -4.79 5.98 1.78
C LYS A 188 -5.52 4.79 2.39
N ASP A 189 -4.94 4.19 3.41
CA ASP A 189 -5.52 3.03 4.12
C ASP A 189 -5.89 1.89 3.13
N GLY A 190 -5.06 1.68 2.11
CA GLY A 190 -5.29 0.68 1.05
C GLY A 190 -6.39 1.04 0.03
N LYS A 191 -7.05 2.20 0.16
CA LYS A 191 -8.05 2.68 -0.81
C LYS A 191 -7.38 3.58 -1.85
N MET A 192 -7.66 3.32 -3.13
CA MET A 192 -7.16 4.12 -4.25
C MET A 192 -8.26 5.02 -4.84
N THR A 193 -7.96 6.31 -4.97
CA THR A 193 -8.75 7.27 -5.75
C THR A 193 -7.84 8.02 -6.70
N ALA A 194 -8.33 8.47 -7.86
CA ALA A 194 -7.53 9.25 -8.79
C ALA A 194 -8.24 10.55 -9.14
N VAL A 195 -7.49 11.66 -9.16
CA VAL A 195 -7.93 12.89 -9.82
C VAL A 195 -7.45 12.80 -11.27
N VAL A 196 -8.39 12.61 -12.20
CA VAL A 196 -8.10 12.56 -13.64
C VAL A 196 -8.48 13.87 -14.31
N THR A 197 -7.58 14.40 -15.14
CA THR A 197 -7.80 15.57 -15.98
C THR A 197 -8.09 15.12 -17.40
N LEU A 198 -9.31 15.36 -17.88
CA LEU A 198 -9.69 15.10 -19.27
C LEU A 198 -9.32 16.30 -20.16
N SER A 199 -8.94 16.03 -21.41
CA SER A 199 -8.46 17.06 -22.36
C SER A 199 -9.49 18.14 -22.75
N GLY A 200 -10.73 18.04 -22.27
CA GLY A 200 -11.79 19.01 -22.55
C GLY A 200 -12.93 18.91 -21.53
N THR A 201 -13.94 19.76 -21.70
CA THR A 201 -15.04 19.97 -20.73
C THR A 201 -16.38 19.40 -21.20
N GLY A 202 -16.37 18.55 -22.23
CA GLY A 202 -17.58 18.06 -22.91
C GLY A 202 -18.42 17.04 -22.13
N TYR A 203 -18.04 16.70 -20.90
CA TYR A 203 -18.72 15.70 -20.07
C TYR A 203 -19.16 16.32 -18.74
N THR A 204 -20.43 16.13 -18.37
CA THR A 204 -20.95 16.70 -17.12
C THR A 204 -20.71 15.78 -15.93
N TYR A 205 -20.78 14.46 -16.17
CA TYR A 205 -20.59 13.43 -15.15
C TYR A 205 -19.75 12.28 -15.69
N LEU A 206 -19.01 11.64 -14.79
CA LEU A 206 -18.52 10.27 -14.96
C LEU A 206 -19.32 9.31 -14.09
N TYR A 207 -19.20 8.02 -14.35
CA TYR A 207 -19.74 6.95 -13.52
C TYR A 207 -18.73 5.81 -13.48
N ALA A 208 -18.39 5.32 -12.29
CA ALA A 208 -17.49 4.18 -12.11
C ALA A 208 -18.29 2.87 -12.25
N GLY A 209 -18.56 2.49 -13.49
CA GLY A 209 -19.29 1.27 -13.82
C GLY A 209 -19.63 1.18 -15.30
N GLN A 210 -20.31 0.09 -15.65
CA GLN A 210 -20.75 -0.18 -17.02
C GLN A 210 -21.97 0.68 -17.37
N VAL A 211 -21.96 1.26 -18.56
CA VAL A 211 -23.12 1.93 -19.17
C VAL A 211 -23.33 1.39 -20.58
N ASN A 212 -24.55 1.47 -21.09
CA ASN A 212 -24.83 1.14 -22.50
C ASN A 212 -24.77 2.41 -23.35
N ASP A 213 -24.08 2.33 -24.47
CA ASP A 213 -23.96 3.45 -25.41
C ASP A 213 -25.31 3.90 -25.97
N SER A 214 -25.46 5.21 -26.12
CA SER A 214 -26.45 5.84 -27.01
C SER A 214 -27.91 5.82 -26.56
N ASN A 215 -28.20 5.66 -25.28
CA ASN A 215 -29.58 5.67 -24.81
C ASN A 215 -29.88 6.96 -24.01
N THR A 216 -30.81 7.77 -24.52
CA THR A 216 -31.27 9.05 -23.93
C THR A 216 -32.06 8.85 -22.65
N ASP A 217 -32.56 7.63 -22.40
CA ASP A 217 -33.31 7.25 -21.19
C ASP A 217 -32.40 6.86 -19.99
N VAL A 218 -31.07 6.99 -20.13
CA VAL A 218 -30.08 6.41 -19.17
C VAL A 218 -29.70 7.33 -18.01
N LEU A 219 -30.07 8.62 -18.04
CA LEU A 219 -29.99 9.45 -16.84
C LEU A 219 -30.71 8.78 -15.65
N ASP A 220 -31.81 8.07 -15.90
CA ASP A 220 -32.58 7.37 -14.87
C ASP A 220 -31.98 6.04 -14.39
N THR A 221 -30.88 5.56 -15.00
CA THR A 221 -30.27 4.27 -14.62
C THR A 221 -29.08 4.40 -13.68
N VAL A 222 -28.38 5.54 -13.72
CA VAL A 222 -27.30 5.87 -12.79
C VAL A 222 -27.86 6.79 -11.73
N ALA A 223 -27.91 6.32 -10.49
CA ALA A 223 -28.40 7.08 -9.35
C ALA A 223 -27.58 8.37 -9.19
N GLU A 224 -28.20 9.45 -8.69
CA GLU A 224 -27.55 10.76 -8.63
C GLU A 224 -26.30 10.75 -7.75
N GLU A 225 -26.34 9.97 -6.66
CA GLU A 225 -25.23 9.70 -5.74
C GLU A 225 -24.04 8.97 -6.37
N ASP A 226 -24.27 8.22 -7.45
CA ASP A 226 -23.23 7.47 -8.16
C ASP A 226 -22.61 8.29 -9.31
N ARG A 227 -23.18 9.46 -9.63
CA ARG A 227 -22.65 10.36 -10.66
C ARG A 227 -21.50 11.14 -10.08
N ILE A 228 -20.35 11.04 -10.73
CA ILE A 228 -19.14 11.75 -10.36
C ILE A 228 -19.12 13.09 -11.11
N PRO A 229 -19.34 14.23 -10.42
CA PRO A 229 -19.36 15.54 -11.06
C PRO A 229 -17.95 16.01 -11.41
N VAL A 230 -17.89 17.07 -12.22
CA VAL A 230 -16.66 17.84 -12.40
C VAL A 230 -16.18 18.38 -11.05
N LYS A 231 -14.96 18.02 -10.67
CA LYS A 231 -14.28 18.52 -9.47
C LYS A 231 -13.76 19.94 -9.66
N ALA A 232 -13.12 20.20 -10.80
CA ALA A 232 -12.57 21.51 -11.15
C ALA A 232 -12.46 21.67 -12.67
N ILE A 233 -12.46 22.90 -13.15
CA ILE A 233 -12.03 23.26 -14.50
C ILE A 233 -10.67 23.94 -14.38
N VAL A 234 -9.68 23.37 -15.05
CA VAL A 234 -8.30 23.90 -15.10
C VAL A 234 -8.00 24.38 -16.50
N THR A 235 -7.11 25.37 -16.63
CA THR A 235 -6.65 25.88 -17.93
C THR A 235 -5.21 25.48 -18.12
N ASN A 236 -4.91 24.80 -19.22
CA ASN A 236 -3.53 24.44 -19.54
C ASN A 236 -2.73 25.66 -20.06
N ASP A 237 -1.43 25.49 -20.28
CA ASP A 237 -0.54 26.54 -20.77
C ASP A 237 -0.93 27.12 -22.14
N GLU A 238 -1.75 26.38 -22.93
CA GLU A 238 -2.28 26.82 -24.22
C GLU A 238 -3.60 27.61 -24.10
N GLY A 239 -4.11 27.83 -22.89
CA GLY A 239 -5.38 28.51 -22.64
C GLY A 239 -6.62 27.64 -22.87
N LYS A 240 -6.48 26.31 -22.97
CA LYS A 240 -7.61 25.38 -23.14
C LYS A 240 -8.12 24.90 -21.80
N GLU A 241 -9.43 24.96 -21.62
CA GLU A 241 -10.12 24.41 -20.44
C GLU A 241 -10.14 22.87 -20.48
N GLN A 242 -9.90 22.28 -19.31
CA GLN A 242 -9.84 20.85 -19.06
C GLN A 242 -10.64 20.53 -17.80
N ALA A 243 -11.39 19.43 -17.80
CA ALA A 243 -12.22 19.04 -16.66
C ALA A 243 -11.52 17.98 -15.81
N GLN A 244 -11.49 18.21 -14.50
CA GLN A 244 -10.99 17.26 -13.51
C GLN A 244 -12.13 16.49 -12.86
N TYR A 245 -11.91 15.20 -12.59
CA TYR A 245 -12.84 14.33 -11.88
C TYR A 245 -12.08 13.53 -10.84
N GLU A 246 -12.70 13.28 -9.69
CA GLU A 246 -12.16 12.36 -8.68
C GLU A 246 -12.91 11.05 -8.75
N ILE A 247 -12.21 9.98 -9.13
CA ILE A 247 -12.79 8.67 -9.41
C ILE A 247 -12.18 7.59 -8.50
N PRO A 248 -12.95 6.58 -8.08
CA PRO A 248 -12.38 5.41 -7.42
C PRO A 248 -11.57 4.58 -8.41
N VAL A 249 -10.49 3.95 -7.94
CA VAL A 249 -9.67 3.03 -8.72
C VAL A 249 -9.70 1.66 -8.03
N ALA A 250 -10.27 0.67 -8.69
CA ALA A 250 -10.43 -0.67 -8.11
C ALA A 250 -9.15 -1.51 -8.19
N SER A 251 -8.39 -1.37 -9.28
CA SER A 251 -7.13 -2.07 -9.49
C SER A 251 -6.27 -1.33 -10.53
N LEU A 252 -4.96 -1.56 -10.46
CA LEU A 252 -4.00 -1.12 -11.47
C LEU A 252 -3.87 -2.18 -12.58
N ASP A 253 -3.37 -1.78 -13.75
CA ASP A 253 -3.13 -2.61 -14.94
C ASP A 253 -4.33 -3.44 -15.43
N THR A 254 -5.53 -3.12 -14.95
CA THR A 254 -6.78 -3.78 -15.32
C THR A 254 -7.67 -2.77 -16.03
N PRO A 255 -8.28 -3.11 -17.18
CA PRO A 255 -9.33 -2.30 -17.80
C PRO A 255 -10.53 -2.11 -16.87
N LEU A 256 -10.73 -0.88 -16.39
CA LEU A 256 -11.87 -0.49 -15.57
C LEU A 256 -12.93 0.18 -16.43
N ALA A 257 -14.19 -0.19 -16.17
CA ALA A 257 -15.33 0.33 -16.92
C ALA A 257 -15.83 1.65 -16.32
N PHE A 258 -16.05 2.62 -17.19
CA PHE A 258 -16.62 3.91 -16.82
C PHE A 258 -17.73 4.32 -17.78
N GLY A 259 -18.62 5.19 -17.32
CA GLY A 259 -19.51 5.96 -18.17
C GLY A 259 -19.06 7.41 -18.25
N SER A 260 -19.18 8.05 -19.41
CA SER A 260 -19.08 9.50 -19.56
C SER A 260 -20.39 10.09 -20.08
N PHE A 261 -20.99 11.01 -19.34
CA PHE A 261 -22.23 11.67 -19.73
C PHE A 261 -21.95 12.93 -20.55
N SER A 262 -22.38 12.94 -21.82
CA SER A 262 -22.12 14.05 -22.74
C SER A 262 -22.98 15.27 -22.44
N ALA A 263 -22.33 16.43 -22.26
CA ALA A 263 -23.02 17.70 -22.07
C ALA A 263 -23.86 18.10 -23.29
N ASN A 264 -23.38 17.84 -24.51
CA ASN A 264 -24.06 18.26 -25.73
C ASN A 264 -25.20 17.32 -26.13
N LYS A 265 -24.96 16.01 -26.04
CA LYS A 265 -25.92 15.00 -26.52
C LYS A 265 -26.85 14.49 -25.42
N GLN A 266 -26.53 14.76 -24.15
CA GLN A 266 -27.30 14.30 -22.99
C GLN A 266 -27.47 12.77 -22.99
N VAL A 267 -26.41 12.03 -23.32
CA VAL A 267 -26.36 10.57 -23.34
C VAL A 267 -25.08 10.06 -22.67
N TRP A 268 -25.14 8.84 -22.15
CA TRP A 268 -23.98 8.12 -21.65
C TRP A 268 -23.21 7.43 -22.78
N TYR A 269 -21.90 7.39 -22.62
CA TYR A 269 -20.95 6.62 -23.44
C TYR A 269 -20.14 5.70 -22.54
N ALA A 270 -20.02 4.44 -22.93
CA ALA A 270 -19.13 3.47 -22.32
C ALA A 270 -17.69 3.89 -22.57
N ARG A 271 -16.88 3.84 -21.52
CA ARG A 271 -15.48 4.19 -21.50
C ARG A 271 -14.70 3.10 -20.78
N THR A 272 -13.43 3.04 -21.08
CA THR A 272 -12.47 2.22 -20.35
C THR A 272 -11.32 3.10 -19.91
N MET A 273 -10.79 2.84 -18.71
CA MET A 273 -9.56 3.43 -18.22
C MET A 273 -8.69 2.32 -17.63
N THR A 274 -7.40 2.33 -17.94
CA THR A 274 -6.38 1.45 -17.35
C THR A 274 -5.28 2.31 -16.76
N PHE A 275 -5.10 2.19 -15.44
CA PHE A 275 -4.09 2.92 -14.66
C PHE A 275 -2.80 2.11 -14.64
N GLN A 276 -1.73 2.66 -15.20
CA GLN A 276 -0.50 1.93 -15.50
C GLN A 276 0.47 1.95 -14.31
N ALA A 277 0.67 0.81 -13.64
CA ALA A 277 1.47 0.71 -12.42
C ALA A 277 2.97 0.98 -12.64
N ASP A 278 3.49 0.71 -13.84
CA ASP A 278 4.88 0.97 -14.25
C ASP A 278 5.21 2.47 -14.38
N THR A 279 4.18 3.32 -14.42
CA THR A 279 4.33 4.79 -14.55
C THR A 279 4.20 5.54 -13.23
N LEU A 280 4.00 4.84 -12.11
CA LEU A 280 3.85 5.47 -10.80
C LEU A 280 5.10 6.28 -10.45
N ALA A 281 4.90 7.57 -10.18
CA ALA A 281 5.96 8.45 -9.68
C ALA A 281 5.45 9.21 -8.45
N PRO A 282 6.13 9.16 -7.29
CA PRO A 282 5.71 9.91 -6.11
C PRO A 282 5.62 11.40 -6.42
N VAL A 283 4.48 12.02 -6.11
CA VAL A 283 4.35 13.48 -6.13
C VAL A 283 5.18 14.00 -4.96
N ALA A 284 6.16 14.86 -5.24
CA ALA A 284 6.94 15.49 -4.19
C ALA A 284 5.99 16.26 -3.27
N GLN A 285 5.82 15.79 -2.03
CA GLN A 285 5.16 16.59 -1.02
C GLN A 285 6.09 17.74 -0.70
N ASP A 286 5.62 18.98 -0.88
CA ASP A 286 6.26 20.11 -0.21
C ASP A 286 6.40 19.72 1.26
N PRO A 287 7.59 19.83 1.86
CA PRO A 287 7.76 19.47 3.26
C PRO A 287 6.69 20.23 4.03
N ALA A 288 5.87 19.50 4.81
CA ALA A 288 4.87 20.08 5.67
C ALA A 288 5.49 21.30 6.39
N PRO A 289 4.78 22.44 6.49
CA PRO A 289 5.30 23.60 7.20
C PRO A 289 5.87 23.11 8.52
N VAL A 290 7.19 23.23 8.67
CA VAL A 290 7.86 22.91 9.92
C VAL A 290 7.25 23.90 10.90
N ASP A 291 6.37 23.41 11.78
CA ASP A 291 5.81 24.25 12.83
C ASP A 291 7.04 24.85 13.54
N PRO A 292 7.18 26.20 13.59
CA PRO A 292 8.40 26.81 14.09
C PRO A 292 8.68 26.22 15.47
N ALA A 293 9.85 25.59 15.61
CA ALA A 293 10.30 25.09 16.88
C ALA A 293 10.11 26.20 17.92
N GLU A 294 9.26 25.95 18.91
CA GLU A 294 9.09 26.83 20.05
C GLU A 294 10.49 27.05 20.64
N PRO A 295 10.94 28.31 20.81
CA PRO A 295 12.32 28.56 21.21
C PRO A 295 12.58 27.93 22.57
N GLU A 296 13.56 27.02 22.62
CA GLU A 296 14.02 26.47 23.89
C GLU A 296 14.55 27.61 24.78
N ASP A 297 13.95 27.74 25.97
CA ASP A 297 14.34 28.71 26.99
C ASP A 297 15.68 28.28 27.62
N PRO A 298 16.76 29.06 27.46
CA PRO A 298 18.07 28.68 27.97
C PRO A 298 18.22 29.15 29.41
N LYS A 299 18.01 28.26 30.39
CA LYS A 299 18.77 28.17 31.66
C LYS A 299 18.17 27.14 32.64
N ASN A 300 18.90 26.06 32.91
CA ASN A 300 19.63 25.90 34.17
C ASN A 300 20.41 24.58 34.18
N ASP A 301 21.72 24.70 34.45
CA ASP A 301 22.63 23.60 34.80
C ASP A 301 22.34 23.13 36.26
N PRO A 302 22.77 21.92 36.66
CA PRO A 302 22.16 21.16 37.75
C PRO A 302 22.87 21.31 39.11
N GLU A 303 22.19 20.73 40.11
CA GLU A 303 22.72 20.16 41.36
C GLU A 303 22.65 21.05 42.62
N GLN A 304 21.70 20.74 43.52
CA GLN A 304 22.00 20.29 44.88
C GLN A 304 20.75 19.78 45.65
N THR A 305 20.95 18.60 46.25
CA THR A 305 20.12 17.80 47.17
C THR A 305 19.63 18.53 48.44
N PRO A 306 18.45 18.16 49.00
CA PRO A 306 18.12 18.40 50.40
C PRO A 306 18.26 17.13 51.26
N GLN A 307 19.08 17.20 52.32
CA GLN A 307 19.01 16.32 53.48
C GLN A 307 18.83 17.20 54.72
N ASP A 308 17.72 17.01 55.44
CA ASP A 308 17.44 17.62 56.73
C ASP A 308 17.32 16.50 57.78
N ASN A 309 17.95 16.69 58.95
CA ASN A 309 17.94 15.75 60.06
C ASN A 309 18.25 16.47 61.38
N ALA A 310 17.25 16.54 62.28
CA ALA A 310 17.31 16.48 63.75
C ALA A 310 15.94 16.91 64.32
N ALA A 311 15.37 16.44 65.44
CA ALA A 311 15.57 15.31 66.35
C ALA A 311 14.38 15.31 67.36
N THR A 312 13.84 14.12 67.71
CA THR A 312 13.28 13.65 69.03
C THR A 312 12.18 14.46 69.80
N PRO A 313 11.49 13.86 70.82
CA PRO A 313 10.90 12.51 70.93
C PRO A 313 9.48 12.48 71.61
N ASP A 314 8.95 11.25 71.73
CA ASP A 314 8.12 10.69 72.83
C ASP A 314 6.57 10.83 72.92
N THR A 315 6.00 9.64 73.18
CA THR A 315 4.75 9.26 73.90
C THR A 315 3.47 8.92 73.11
N LYS A 316 3.27 7.60 72.99
CA LYS A 316 2.05 6.75 73.05
C LYS A 316 0.68 7.42 73.29
N ASP A 317 -0.35 6.95 72.59
CA ASP A 317 -1.27 5.93 73.13
C ASP A 317 -2.11 5.22 72.06
N ASP A 318 -2.41 3.95 72.33
CA ASP A 318 -3.16 2.97 71.55
C ASP A 318 -4.68 3.24 71.52
N THR A 319 -5.42 2.71 70.53
CA THR A 319 -6.48 1.67 70.71
C THR A 319 -7.47 1.55 69.53
N ASP A 320 -7.57 0.31 69.04
CA ASP A 320 -8.75 -0.52 68.72
C ASP A 320 -10.06 -0.01 68.05
N VAL A 321 -10.27 -0.56 66.84
CA VAL A 321 -11.46 -1.27 66.26
C VAL A 321 -12.90 -0.65 66.31
N PRO A 322 -13.94 -1.23 65.67
CA PRO A 322 -14.61 -0.70 64.47
C PRO A 322 -16.10 -0.35 64.68
N LYS A 323 -16.80 0.22 63.67
CA LYS A 323 -18.17 -0.19 63.28
C LYS A 323 -18.81 0.58 62.11
N THR A 324 -19.59 -0.22 61.40
CA THR A 324 -20.62 -0.06 60.37
C THR A 324 -21.76 0.91 60.71
N GLY A 325 -22.41 1.49 59.70
CA GLY A 325 -23.85 1.86 59.76
C GLY A 325 -24.26 3.10 58.96
N ASP A 326 -24.86 2.87 57.79
CA ASP A 326 -26.00 3.56 57.14
C ASP A 326 -26.09 5.11 57.14
N ASP A 327 -26.13 5.74 55.96
CA ASP A 327 -27.39 6.29 55.45
C ASP A 327 -27.34 6.73 53.96
N MET A 328 -28.51 6.72 53.33
CA MET A 328 -28.77 6.77 51.88
C MET A 328 -28.63 8.15 51.22
N GLY A 329 -28.34 8.19 49.90
CA GLY A 329 -28.64 9.37 49.08
C GLY A 329 -28.07 9.42 47.65
N LEU A 330 -28.89 9.00 46.68
CA LEU A 330 -28.99 9.48 45.29
C LEU A 330 -27.72 9.63 44.41
N GLY A 331 -27.58 8.68 43.47
CA GLY A 331 -27.65 8.96 42.03
C GLY A 331 -26.43 9.57 41.32
N LEU A 332 -25.63 8.72 40.66
CA LEU A 332 -25.27 8.87 39.23
C LEU A 332 -24.55 7.59 38.76
N MET A 333 -25.27 6.71 38.03
CA MET A 333 -24.66 5.59 37.31
C MET A 333 -24.26 6.08 35.92
N THR A 334 -22.97 6.33 35.72
CA THR A 334 -22.40 6.50 34.38
C THR A 334 -22.23 5.12 33.76
N LEU A 335 -23.11 4.79 32.81
CA LEU A 335 -23.08 3.53 32.07
C LEU A 335 -21.93 3.57 31.06
N LEU A 336 -20.97 2.66 31.23
CA LEU A 336 -19.91 2.35 30.28
C LEU A 336 -20.53 1.62 29.07
N ALA A 337 -20.67 2.30 27.93
CA ALA A 337 -21.13 1.67 26.69
C ALA A 337 -19.93 1.10 25.92
N ILE A 338 -19.82 -0.22 25.93
CA ILE A 338 -18.97 -1.01 25.05
C ILE A 338 -19.68 -1.10 23.70
N GLY A 339 -19.15 -0.43 22.67
CA GLY A 339 -19.64 -0.51 21.29
C GLY A 339 -18.96 -1.65 20.53
N GLY A 340 -19.67 -2.76 20.35
CA GLY A 340 -19.27 -3.85 19.46
C GLY A 340 -19.58 -3.53 18.00
N ALA A 341 -18.63 -3.82 17.10
CA ALA A 341 -18.81 -3.74 15.66
C ALA A 341 -19.65 -4.94 15.17
N GLY A 342 -20.87 -4.68 14.71
CA GLY A 342 -21.74 -5.64 14.05
C GLY A 342 -21.51 -5.62 12.54
N SER A 343 -21.24 -6.79 11.97
CA SER A 343 -21.16 -7.07 10.53
C SER A 343 -22.50 -6.76 9.85
N ALA A 344 -22.48 -5.93 8.81
CA ALA A 344 -23.63 -5.73 7.92
C ALA A 344 -23.58 -6.74 6.76
N ALA A 345 -24.45 -7.74 6.81
CA ALA A 345 -24.75 -8.62 5.68
C ALA A 345 -25.83 -7.96 4.79
N VAL A 346 -25.51 -7.72 3.52
CA VAL A 346 -26.45 -7.20 2.52
C VAL A 346 -27.25 -8.37 1.94
N PHE A 347 -28.54 -8.45 2.29
CA PHE A 347 -29.49 -9.40 1.68
C PHE A 347 -30.14 -8.77 0.43
N TYR A 348 -29.87 -9.35 -0.74
CA TYR A 348 -30.60 -9.07 -1.98
C TYR A 348 -32.05 -9.58 -1.88
N LYS A 349 -33.04 -8.68 -1.93
CA LYS A 349 -34.45 -9.04 -2.06
C LYS A 349 -34.88 -8.95 -3.52
N LYS A 350 -34.94 -10.09 -4.21
CA LYS A 350 -35.66 -10.24 -5.50
C LYS A 350 -37.14 -9.89 -5.29
N ARG A 351 -37.65 -8.86 -5.97
CA ARG A 351 -39.10 -8.71 -6.20
C ARG A 351 -39.47 -9.36 -7.53
N LYS A 352 -40.41 -10.31 -7.48
CA LYS A 352 -41.12 -10.84 -8.64
C LYS A 352 -42.10 -9.80 -9.15
N ILE A 353 -42.11 -9.61 -10.46
CA ILE A 353 -43.10 -8.87 -11.21
C ILE A 353 -44.34 -9.76 -11.36
N ALA A 354 -45.51 -9.20 -11.07
CA ALA A 354 -46.80 -9.59 -11.64
C ALA A 354 -47.58 -8.30 -11.93
#